data_AF-A0A663M4Y4-F1
#
_entry.id   AF-A0A663M4Y4-F1
#
_cell.length_a   1.000
_cell.length_b   1.000
_cell.length_c   1.000
_cell.angle_alpha   90.00
_cell.angle_beta   90.00
_cell.angle_gamma   90.00
#
_symmetry.space_group_name_H-M   'P 1'
#
loop_
_entity.id
_entity.type
_entity.pdbx_description
1 polymer ?
#
loop_
_entity_poly.entity_id
_entity_poly.type
_entity_poly.pdbx_seq_one_letter_code
_entity_poly.pdbx_strand_id
1 'polypeptide(L)'
;MLSLNSHNIPFIFISYSRPDFYTLYIEEPDSSGHSFGPVSGGVIKALQVADQALGMLMDGLKQRNLHKCVNLIVLADHGMEMTYCRQLEYMTNYFKQIDFYMYAGPAARIRARNVPKDYFACKSPQHFKPYLTPDLPKRFHYANNIRIDKVHLLVDRQWLAVRDRTYTYCDGGNHGYNNEFKSMEAIFLAYGPSFKEKTEVDAFENIEVYNLMCDLLHITPSPNNGTHGSLNHLLKNPFYNPSYAKEHSSPSSCPVSHLTPTDELGCTCMQNESIIIV
;
A
#
# COMPACT_ATOMS: atom_id res chain seq x y z
N MET A 1 -63.87 22.44 -23.39
CA MET A 1 -63.24 23.77 -23.17
C MET A 1 -62.91 23.84 -21.69
N LEU A 2 -61.67 23.85 -21.20
CA LEU A 2 -60.38 24.28 -21.76
C LEU A 2 -59.36 23.13 -21.74
N SER A 3 -58.58 23.06 -22.82
CA SER A 3 -57.35 22.27 -22.95
C SER A 3 -56.18 23.12 -22.47
N LEU A 4 -55.28 22.57 -21.65
CA LEU A 4 -53.92 23.09 -21.46
C LEU A 4 -52.92 21.95 -21.30
N ASN A 5 -52.37 21.56 -22.44
CA ASN A 5 -50.99 21.21 -22.79
C ASN A 5 -50.03 20.64 -21.73
N SER A 6 -49.53 19.46 -22.10
CA SER A 6 -48.22 18.88 -21.83
C SER A 6 -47.06 19.87 -22.00
N HIS A 7 -46.33 20.16 -20.91
CA HIS A 7 -44.93 20.59 -20.98
C HIS A 7 -44.08 19.71 -20.04
N ASN A 8 -43.05 19.11 -20.63
CA ASN A 8 -41.99 18.35 -19.99
C ASN A 8 -41.39 19.12 -18.81
N ILE A 9 -41.60 18.62 -17.60
CA ILE A 9 -40.72 18.89 -16.47
C ILE A 9 -40.13 17.54 -16.10
N PRO A 10 -38.82 17.31 -16.23
CA PRO A 10 -38.23 16.11 -15.66
C PRO A 10 -38.43 16.21 -14.15
N PHE A 11 -39.32 15.38 -13.62
CA PHE A 11 -39.41 15.16 -12.18
C PHE A 11 -38.09 14.54 -11.73
N ILE A 12 -37.15 15.40 -11.32
CA ILE A 12 -35.98 15.01 -10.56
C ILE A 12 -36.53 14.59 -9.19
N PHE A 13 -36.82 13.31 -9.03
CA PHE A 13 -36.97 12.73 -7.71
C PHE A 13 -35.61 12.84 -7.02
N ILE A 14 -35.42 13.88 -6.22
CA ILE A 14 -34.37 13.91 -5.20
C ILE A 14 -34.75 12.81 -4.20
N SER A 15 -34.10 11.65 -4.33
CA SER A 15 -34.24 10.57 -3.34
C SER A 15 -33.43 10.98 -2.12
N TYR A 16 -34.09 11.61 -1.15
CA TYR A 16 -33.47 12.11 0.10
C TYR A 16 -32.77 11.04 0.95
N SER A 17 -32.86 9.76 0.59
CA SER A 17 -32.34 8.63 1.36
C SER A 17 -31.43 7.69 0.56
N ARG A 18 -31.10 7.99 -0.70
CA ARG A 18 -30.22 7.13 -1.51
C ARG A 18 -28.76 7.60 -1.37
N PRO A 19 -27.85 6.75 -0.86
CA PRO A 19 -26.42 7.09 -0.79
C PRO A 19 -25.78 7.30 -2.16
N ASP A 20 -24.70 8.08 -2.20
CA ASP A 20 -23.84 8.23 -3.39
C ASP A 20 -22.54 7.40 -3.29
N PHE A 21 -22.19 6.95 -2.08
CA PHE A 21 -21.02 6.10 -1.81
C PHE A 21 -21.45 4.80 -1.13
N TYR A 22 -20.90 3.68 -1.60
CA TYR A 22 -21.20 2.34 -1.12
C TYR A 22 -19.91 1.53 -1.03
N THR A 23 -19.83 0.66 -0.01
CA THR A 23 -18.77 -0.34 0.11
C THR A 23 -19.41 -1.72 0.22
N LEU A 24 -18.83 -2.69 -0.46
CA LEU A 24 -19.13 -4.11 -0.33
C LEU A 24 -17.83 -4.84 -0.07
N TYR A 25 -17.82 -5.73 0.91
CA TYR A 25 -16.67 -6.52 1.28
C TYR A 25 -17.03 -8.01 1.22
N ILE A 26 -16.08 -8.82 0.76
CA ILE A 26 -16.19 -10.27 0.66
C ILE A 26 -14.89 -10.82 1.26
N GLU A 27 -15.00 -11.77 2.19
CA GLU A 27 -13.84 -12.37 2.89
C GLU A 27 -13.00 -13.27 1.98
N GLU A 28 -13.59 -13.78 0.89
CA GLU A 28 -12.89 -14.59 -0.09
C GLU A 28 -12.21 -13.72 -1.16
N PRO A 29 -11.03 -14.11 -1.68
CA PRO A 29 -10.40 -15.42 -1.53
C PRO A 29 -9.42 -15.56 -0.35
N ASP A 30 -9.36 -14.58 0.57
CA ASP A 30 -8.38 -14.53 1.66
C ASP A 30 -8.51 -15.73 2.61
N SER A 31 -9.73 -16.00 3.08
CA SER A 31 -10.04 -17.15 3.96
C SER A 31 -9.57 -18.49 3.37
N SER A 32 -9.89 -18.75 2.10
CA SER A 32 -9.42 -19.95 1.40
C SER A 32 -7.92 -19.92 1.13
N GLY A 33 -7.35 -18.75 0.87
CA GLY A 33 -5.91 -18.55 0.72
C GLY A 33 -5.14 -18.94 1.98
N HIS A 34 -5.59 -18.49 3.15
CA HIS A 34 -5.04 -18.90 4.44
C HIS A 34 -5.17 -20.40 4.67
N SER A 35 -6.35 -20.97 4.43
CA SER A 35 -6.66 -22.37 4.75
C SER A 35 -5.90 -23.37 3.87
N PHE A 36 -5.69 -23.04 2.59
CA PHE A 36 -5.22 -24.02 1.59
C PHE A 36 -3.96 -23.58 0.84
N GLY A 37 -3.48 -22.35 1.05
CA GLY A 37 -2.43 -21.73 0.25
C GLY A 37 -2.95 -21.11 -1.05
N PRO A 38 -2.19 -20.16 -1.64
CA PRO A 38 -2.64 -19.34 -2.77
C PRO A 38 -2.86 -20.12 -4.07
N VAL A 39 -2.17 -21.25 -4.26
CA VAL A 39 -2.31 -22.12 -5.44
C VAL A 39 -2.98 -23.43 -5.02
N SER A 40 -4.31 -23.39 -4.89
CA SER A 40 -5.08 -24.53 -4.38
C SER A 40 -6.46 -24.62 -5.00
N GLY A 41 -7.06 -25.81 -4.99
CA GLY A 41 -8.45 -26.00 -5.43
C GLY A 41 -9.46 -25.24 -4.58
N GLY A 42 -9.13 -24.93 -3.31
CA GLY A 42 -9.94 -24.09 -2.43
C GLY A 42 -10.01 -22.65 -2.94
N VAL A 43 -8.86 -22.04 -3.22
CA VAL A 43 -8.79 -20.68 -3.78
C VAL A 43 -9.48 -20.59 -5.14
N ILE A 44 -9.34 -21.58 -6.02
CA ILE A 44 -10.05 -21.59 -7.31
C ILE A 44 -11.57 -21.53 -7.12
N LYS A 45 -12.12 -22.29 -6.17
CA LYS A 45 -13.56 -22.24 -5.85
C LYS A 45 -13.95 -20.90 -5.23
N ALA A 46 -13.14 -20.36 -4.32
CA ALA A 46 -13.39 -19.07 -3.69
C ALA A 46 -13.43 -17.92 -4.72
N LEU A 47 -12.51 -17.92 -5.69
CA LEU A 47 -12.50 -16.97 -6.80
C LEU A 47 -13.78 -17.08 -7.65
N GLN A 48 -14.26 -18.29 -7.92
CA GLN A 48 -15.55 -18.49 -8.62
C GLN A 48 -16.73 -17.92 -7.83
N VAL A 49 -16.72 -18.06 -6.50
CA VAL A 49 -17.77 -17.48 -5.63
C VAL A 49 -17.74 -15.95 -5.66
N ALA A 50 -16.55 -15.35 -5.54
CA ALA A 50 -16.39 -13.90 -5.63
C ALA A 50 -16.83 -13.35 -7.00
N ASP A 51 -16.45 -14.03 -8.10
CA ASP A 51 -16.88 -13.69 -9.45
C ASP A 51 -18.40 -13.78 -9.63
N GLN A 52 -19.03 -14.84 -9.11
CA GLN A 52 -20.49 -14.98 -9.13
C GLN A 52 -21.18 -13.86 -8.35
N ALA A 53 -20.66 -13.46 -7.18
CA ALA A 53 -21.19 -12.36 -6.40
C ALA A 53 -21.09 -11.02 -7.17
N LEU A 54 -19.96 -10.76 -7.83
CA LEU A 54 -19.79 -9.60 -8.71
C LEU A 54 -20.78 -9.66 -9.90
N GLY A 55 -20.98 -10.83 -10.49
CA GLY A 55 -21.98 -11.07 -11.54
C GLY A 55 -23.39 -10.71 -11.08
N MET A 56 -23.79 -11.16 -9.89
CA MET A 56 -25.09 -10.82 -9.29
C MET A 56 -25.28 -9.32 -9.10
N LEU A 57 -24.23 -8.61 -8.63
CA LEU A 57 -24.25 -7.16 -8.52
C LEU A 57 -24.48 -6.50 -9.88
N MET A 58 -23.71 -6.90 -10.90
CA MET A 58 -23.79 -6.33 -12.25
C MET A 58 -25.14 -6.60 -12.91
N ASP A 59 -25.70 -7.79 -12.75
CA ASP A 59 -27.05 -8.12 -13.21
C ASP A 59 -28.11 -7.29 -12.50
N GLY A 60 -28.00 -7.12 -11.18
CA GLY A 60 -28.89 -6.28 -10.40
C GLY A 60 -28.86 -4.80 -10.82
N LEU A 61 -27.66 -4.28 -11.10
CA LEU A 61 -27.46 -2.94 -11.67
C LEU A 61 -28.06 -2.83 -13.07
N LYS A 62 -27.91 -3.87 -13.91
CA LYS A 62 -28.47 -3.90 -15.26
C LYS A 62 -30.00 -3.88 -15.24
N GLN A 63 -30.63 -4.71 -14.41
CA GLN A 63 -32.09 -4.75 -14.22
C GLN A 63 -32.66 -3.39 -13.79
N ARG A 64 -31.87 -2.58 -13.07
CA ARG A 64 -32.24 -1.22 -12.62
C ARG A 64 -31.81 -0.12 -13.57
N ASN A 65 -31.27 -0.45 -14.75
CA ASN A 65 -30.68 0.50 -15.70
C ASN A 65 -29.54 1.36 -15.11
N LEU A 66 -28.86 0.89 -14.07
CA LEU A 66 -27.76 1.58 -13.38
C LEU A 66 -26.37 1.11 -13.82
N HIS A 67 -26.28 -0.01 -14.55
CA HIS A 67 -24.99 -0.57 -15.00
C HIS A 67 -24.13 0.38 -15.85
N LYS A 68 -24.71 1.40 -16.51
CA LYS A 68 -23.95 2.44 -17.24
C LYS A 68 -23.86 3.77 -16.49
N CYS A 69 -24.37 3.82 -15.26
CA CYS A 69 -24.45 5.02 -14.43
C CYS A 69 -23.51 4.94 -13.22
N VAL A 70 -23.33 3.75 -12.63
CA VAL A 70 -22.46 3.53 -11.47
C VAL A 70 -20.99 3.52 -11.89
N ASN A 71 -20.14 4.20 -11.10
CA ASN A 71 -18.70 3.99 -11.11
C ASN A 71 -18.37 2.90 -10.07
N LEU A 72 -17.94 1.74 -10.54
CA LEU A 72 -17.55 0.59 -9.75
C LEU A 72 -16.02 0.48 -9.72
N ILE A 73 -15.47 0.33 -8.52
CA ILE A 73 -14.07 -0.04 -8.29
C ILE A 73 -14.08 -1.40 -7.59
N VAL A 74 -13.40 -2.38 -8.19
CA VAL A 74 -13.16 -3.70 -7.61
C VAL A 74 -11.67 -3.78 -7.28
N LEU A 75 -11.34 -3.94 -6.01
CA LEU A 75 -9.96 -3.98 -5.53
C LEU A 75 -9.79 -4.99 -4.41
N ALA A 76 -8.54 -5.32 -4.10
CA ALA A 76 -8.15 -6.06 -2.90
C ALA A 76 -7.28 -5.19 -1.99
N ASP A 77 -7.22 -5.55 -0.72
CA ASP A 77 -6.37 -4.94 0.30
C ASP A 77 -4.91 -5.43 0.20
N HIS A 78 -4.70 -6.70 -0.14
CA HIS A 78 -3.39 -7.31 -0.35
C HIS A 78 -3.45 -8.59 -1.20
N GLY A 79 -2.28 -9.14 -1.53
CA GLY A 79 -2.15 -10.49 -2.08
C GLY A 79 -2.03 -11.59 -1.01
N MET A 80 -1.51 -12.76 -1.40
CA MET A 80 -1.35 -13.96 -0.56
C MET A 80 -0.07 -14.73 -0.93
N GLU A 81 0.66 -15.21 0.06
CA GLU A 81 1.90 -15.99 -0.10
C GLU A 81 1.80 -17.35 0.60
N MET A 82 2.45 -18.38 0.05
CA MET A 82 2.51 -19.70 0.68
C MET A 82 3.46 -19.68 1.88
N THR A 83 3.11 -20.39 2.95
CA THR A 83 3.95 -20.56 4.14
C THR A 83 4.23 -22.03 4.41
N TYR A 84 5.32 -22.32 5.11
CA TYR A 84 5.70 -23.69 5.44
C TYR A 84 6.23 -23.80 6.86
N CYS A 85 5.84 -24.84 7.61
CA CYS A 85 6.37 -25.09 8.96
C CYS A 85 7.87 -25.38 9.02
N ARG A 86 8.51 -25.66 7.86
CA ARG A 86 9.96 -25.77 7.72
C ARG A 86 10.68 -24.41 7.55
N GLN A 87 9.94 -23.33 7.30
CA GLN A 87 10.44 -21.97 7.08
C GLN A 87 10.03 -21.05 8.25
N LEU A 88 10.47 -21.44 9.45
CA LEU A 88 10.20 -20.71 10.69
C LEU A 88 11.50 -20.25 11.35
N GLU A 89 11.52 -18.98 11.72
CA GLU A 89 12.59 -18.36 12.50
C GLU A 89 12.13 -18.21 13.95
N TYR A 90 12.70 -19.02 14.84
CA TYR A 90 12.32 -19.07 16.26
C TYR A 90 13.20 -18.14 17.10
N MET A 91 12.61 -17.19 17.82
CA MET A 91 13.38 -16.28 18.69
C MET A 91 14.17 -17.02 19.78
N THR A 92 13.71 -18.20 20.23
CA THR A 92 14.44 -19.06 21.16
C THR A 92 15.79 -19.58 20.63
N ASN A 93 16.05 -19.51 19.32
CA ASN A 93 17.36 -19.84 18.75
C ASN A 93 18.38 -18.70 18.93
N TYR A 94 17.92 -17.48 19.15
CA TYR A 94 18.75 -16.27 19.19
C TYR A 94 18.96 -15.76 20.63
N PHE A 95 17.95 -15.92 21.49
CA PHE A 95 17.93 -15.43 22.86
C PHE A 95 17.86 -16.58 23.87
N LYS A 96 18.67 -16.50 24.93
CA LYS A 96 18.65 -17.48 26.03
C LYS A 96 17.34 -17.44 26.84
N GLN A 97 16.73 -16.26 26.95
CA GLN A 97 15.48 -16.03 27.65
C GLN A 97 14.61 -15.09 26.80
N ILE A 98 13.31 -15.38 26.71
CA ILE A 98 12.33 -14.57 25.98
C ILE A 98 11.45 -13.84 27.00
N ASP A 99 11.87 -12.64 27.40
CA ASP A 99 11.21 -11.75 28.36
C ASP A 99 10.40 -10.60 27.71
N PHE A 100 10.19 -10.69 26.40
CA PHE A 100 9.47 -9.72 25.59
C PHE A 100 8.16 -10.27 25.04
N TYR A 101 7.26 -9.36 24.68
CA TYR A 101 6.08 -9.69 23.89
C TYR A 101 6.42 -9.63 22.40
N MET A 102 5.90 -10.58 21.61
CA MET A 102 6.12 -10.65 20.18
C MET A 102 4.79 -10.75 19.44
N TYR A 103 4.60 -9.88 18.45
CA TYR A 103 3.66 -10.09 17.38
C TYR A 103 4.36 -10.95 16.33
N ALA A 104 3.98 -12.22 16.22
CA ALA A 104 4.59 -13.18 15.31
C ALA A 104 4.02 -13.08 13.89
N GLY A 105 4.73 -13.64 12.92
CA GLY A 105 4.31 -13.73 11.53
C GLY A 105 5.27 -13.05 10.55
N PRO A 106 4.77 -12.60 9.38
CA PRO A 106 5.61 -12.07 8.29
C PRO A 106 6.05 -10.61 8.48
N ALA A 107 5.32 -9.84 9.28
CA ALA A 107 5.69 -8.48 9.72
C ALA A 107 5.85 -8.43 11.24
N ALA A 108 6.74 -9.28 11.77
CA ALA A 108 6.86 -9.46 13.19
C ALA A 108 7.39 -8.20 13.92
N ARG A 109 6.85 -7.97 15.12
CA ARG A 109 7.27 -6.85 15.99
C ARG A 109 7.57 -7.36 17.39
N ILE A 110 8.57 -6.77 18.04
CA ILE A 110 8.93 -7.08 19.42
C ILE A 110 8.68 -5.86 20.30
N ARG A 111 7.89 -6.06 21.36
CA ARG A 111 7.69 -5.10 22.43
C ARG A 111 8.42 -5.57 23.68
N ALA A 112 9.51 -4.89 24.01
CA ALA A 112 10.25 -5.11 25.24
C ALA A 112 10.07 -3.93 26.21
N ARG A 113 10.24 -4.18 27.51
CA ARG A 113 10.25 -3.10 28.53
C ARG A 113 11.47 -2.18 28.37
N ASN A 114 12.62 -2.74 27.96
CA ASN A 114 13.89 -2.03 27.80
C ASN A 114 14.45 -2.23 26.37
N VAL A 115 14.09 -1.35 25.43
CA VAL A 115 14.69 -1.25 24.08
C VAL A 115 15.67 -0.05 24.11
N PRO A 116 16.96 -0.10 23.67
CA PRO A 116 17.62 -1.02 22.74
C PRO A 116 19.09 -1.37 23.13
N LYS A 117 19.36 -2.20 24.15
CA LYS A 117 20.76 -2.62 24.40
C LYS A 117 21.17 -3.91 23.69
N ASP A 118 20.27 -4.91 23.58
CA ASP A 118 20.72 -6.28 23.25
C ASP A 118 19.96 -6.98 22.10
N TYR A 119 19.06 -6.30 21.37
CA TYR A 119 18.23 -6.96 20.34
C TYR A 119 18.88 -7.11 18.96
N PHE A 120 19.97 -6.39 18.68
CA PHE A 120 20.55 -6.25 17.34
C PHE A 120 21.90 -6.99 17.22
N ALA A 121 21.90 -8.30 17.44
CA ALA A 121 23.06 -9.12 17.13
C ALA A 121 22.74 -10.03 15.93
N CYS A 122 23.26 -9.67 14.75
CA CYS A 122 23.23 -10.54 13.57
C CYS A 122 23.98 -11.83 13.88
N LYS A 123 23.26 -12.94 14.01
CA LYS A 123 23.85 -14.26 14.27
C LYS A 123 23.55 -15.18 13.09
N SER A 124 24.60 -15.58 12.36
CA SER A 124 24.53 -16.61 11.29
C SER A 124 23.50 -16.29 10.18
N PRO A 125 23.35 -17.10 9.12
CA PRO A 125 22.32 -16.79 8.14
C PRO A 125 20.94 -16.92 8.81
N GLN A 126 20.19 -15.82 8.79
CA GLN A 126 18.85 -15.67 9.35
C GLN A 126 17.94 -15.16 8.25
N HIS A 127 16.69 -15.66 8.19
CA HIS A 127 15.70 -15.30 7.17
C HIS A 127 14.81 -14.11 7.56
N PHE A 128 15.38 -13.22 8.37
CA PHE A 128 14.80 -11.92 8.69
C PHE A 128 15.91 -10.93 8.98
N LYS A 129 15.63 -9.64 8.85
CA LYS A 129 16.53 -8.56 9.26
C LYS A 129 15.88 -7.71 10.34
N PRO A 130 16.48 -7.59 11.54
CA PRO A 130 15.96 -6.72 12.59
C PRO A 130 16.25 -5.26 12.24
N TYR A 131 15.27 -4.40 12.51
CA TYR A 131 15.37 -2.95 12.35
C TYR A 131 14.85 -2.24 13.60
N LEU A 132 15.52 -1.16 13.99
CA LEU A 132 14.80 -0.07 14.65
C LEU A 132 13.90 0.58 13.61
N THR A 133 12.65 0.89 13.98
CA THR A 133 11.69 1.40 13.00
C THR A 133 12.11 2.68 12.28
N PRO A 134 12.87 3.63 12.87
CA PRO A 134 13.43 4.75 12.12
C PRO A 134 14.41 4.35 11.01
N ASP A 135 15.03 3.17 11.11
CA ASP A 135 16.04 2.67 10.15
C ASP A 135 15.43 1.77 9.06
N LEU A 136 14.13 1.48 9.13
CA LEU A 136 13.42 0.79 8.05
C LEU A 136 13.50 1.61 6.75
N PRO A 137 13.48 0.94 5.57
CA PRO A 137 13.39 1.62 4.29
C PRO A 137 12.24 2.65 4.28
N LYS A 138 12.56 3.91 3.96
CA LYS A 138 11.63 5.03 4.13
C LYS A 138 10.33 4.87 3.35
N ARG A 139 10.37 4.17 2.22
CA ARG A 139 9.20 3.85 1.38
C ARG A 139 8.08 3.09 2.12
N PHE A 140 8.35 2.43 3.23
CA PHE A 140 7.29 1.79 4.03
C PHE A 140 6.46 2.79 4.83
N HIS A 141 7.00 3.99 5.11
CA HIS A 141 6.40 4.99 6.01
C HIS A 141 5.95 4.41 7.37
N TYR A 142 6.61 3.33 7.83
CA TYR A 142 6.18 2.51 8.97
C TYR A 142 7.03 2.73 10.22
N ALA A 143 6.98 3.94 10.76
CA ALA A 143 7.74 4.30 11.97
C ALA A 143 7.06 5.33 12.88
N ASN A 144 6.29 6.25 12.30
CA ASN A 144 5.76 7.42 13.00
C ASN A 144 4.42 7.16 13.70
N ASN A 145 4.38 6.18 14.60
CA ASN A 145 3.23 5.95 15.48
C ASN A 145 3.67 5.20 16.74
N ILE A 146 3.13 5.58 17.91
CA ILE A 146 3.47 4.93 19.19
C ILE A 146 3.05 3.44 19.24
N ARG A 147 2.06 3.04 18.44
CA ARG A 147 1.61 1.65 18.33
C ARG A 147 2.57 0.78 17.50
N ILE A 148 3.46 1.39 16.74
CA ILE A 148 4.51 0.68 16.02
C ILE A 148 5.67 0.50 17.00
N ASP A 149 5.81 -0.72 17.50
CA ASP A 149 6.89 -1.10 18.41
C ASP A 149 8.26 -0.81 17.77
N LYS A 150 9.24 -0.38 18.56
CA LYS A 150 10.53 0.10 18.04
C LYS A 150 11.34 -0.98 17.32
N VAL A 151 11.14 -2.25 17.66
CA VAL A 151 11.83 -3.39 17.03
C VAL A 151 10.89 -4.06 16.03
N HIS A 152 11.29 -4.04 14.76
CA HIS A 152 10.59 -4.69 13.65
C HIS A 152 11.51 -5.73 13.00
N LEU A 153 10.95 -6.87 12.57
CA LEU A 153 11.67 -7.90 11.84
C LEU A 153 11.15 -7.90 10.41
N LEU A 154 12.00 -7.48 9.46
CA LEU A 154 11.70 -7.58 8.04
C LEU A 154 12.00 -9.01 7.59
N VAL A 155 10.97 -9.82 7.39
CA VAL A 155 11.10 -11.26 7.12
C VAL A 155 11.22 -11.52 5.60
N ASP A 156 12.03 -12.51 5.24
CA ASP A 156 12.18 -12.96 3.86
C ASP A 156 10.87 -13.60 3.33
N ARG A 157 10.74 -13.71 2.00
CA ARG A 157 9.58 -14.35 1.36
C ARG A 157 9.35 -15.77 1.92
N GLN A 158 8.08 -16.09 2.20
CA GLN A 158 7.61 -17.42 2.67
C GLN A 158 8.10 -17.83 4.08
N TRP A 159 8.93 -17.01 4.74
CA TRP A 159 9.38 -17.25 6.10
C TRP A 159 8.45 -16.57 7.12
N LEU A 160 8.38 -17.12 8.33
CA LEU A 160 7.70 -16.48 9.45
C LEU A 160 8.67 -16.34 10.62
N ALA A 161 8.66 -15.17 11.27
CA ALA A 161 9.36 -14.97 12.53
C ALA A 161 8.39 -15.22 13.69
N VAL A 162 8.74 -16.15 14.57
CA VAL A 162 7.86 -16.64 15.65
C VAL A 162 8.61 -16.71 16.97
N ARG A 163 7.86 -16.77 18.07
CA ARG A 163 8.45 -16.74 19.41
C ARG A 163 9.27 -18.00 19.71
N ASP A 164 8.64 -19.16 19.56
CA ASP A 164 9.18 -20.46 19.95
C ASP A 164 8.50 -21.60 19.18
N ARG A 165 8.92 -22.84 19.46
CA ARG A 165 8.48 -24.06 18.77
C ARG A 165 7.03 -24.49 19.05
N THR A 166 6.30 -23.77 19.91
CA THR A 166 4.87 -24.03 20.13
C THR A 166 3.98 -23.41 19.07
N TYR A 167 4.54 -22.58 18.18
CA TYR A 167 3.80 -21.96 17.09
C TYR A 167 3.40 -22.98 16.01
N THR A 168 2.10 -23.07 15.72
CA THR A 168 1.52 -24.07 14.80
C THR A 168 0.88 -23.49 13.54
N TYR A 169 0.65 -22.18 13.46
CA TYR A 169 0.00 -21.51 12.31
C TYR A 169 1.01 -21.19 11.21
N CYS A 170 1.62 -22.24 10.64
CA CYS A 170 2.81 -22.14 9.80
C CYS A 170 2.68 -22.77 8.41
N ASP A 171 1.56 -23.41 8.09
CA ASP A 171 1.28 -23.98 6.79
C ASP A 171 0.00 -23.35 6.22
N GLY A 172 -0.19 -23.43 4.90
CA GLY A 172 -1.23 -22.72 4.16
C GLY A 172 -0.75 -21.36 3.64
N GLY A 173 -1.61 -20.36 3.64
CA GLY A 173 -1.31 -19.00 3.15
C GLY A 173 -1.13 -17.99 4.27
N ASN A 174 -0.34 -16.93 4.00
CA ASN A 174 -0.27 -15.74 4.85
C ASN A 174 0.11 -14.50 4.04
N HIS A 175 -0.07 -13.33 4.62
CA HIS A 175 0.21 -12.03 4.02
C HIS A 175 0.71 -11.02 5.08
N GLY A 176 1.15 -9.85 4.63
CA GLY A 176 1.75 -8.82 5.49
C GLY A 176 3.27 -8.70 5.35
N TYR A 177 3.86 -9.37 4.36
CA TYR A 177 5.27 -9.18 3.99
C TYR A 177 5.51 -7.79 3.37
N ASN A 178 6.74 -7.57 2.90
CA ASN A 178 7.11 -6.42 2.09
C ASN A 178 6.14 -6.24 0.90
N ASN A 179 5.56 -5.03 0.77
CA ASN A 179 4.61 -4.67 -0.29
C ASN A 179 5.20 -4.68 -1.71
N GLU A 180 6.52 -4.74 -1.88
CA GLU A 180 7.16 -4.96 -3.20
C GLU A 180 7.26 -6.44 -3.60
N PHE A 181 6.84 -7.37 -2.73
CA PHE A 181 6.77 -8.76 -3.13
C PHE A 181 5.56 -8.96 -4.04
N LYS A 182 5.80 -9.57 -5.21
CA LYS A 182 4.75 -9.83 -6.20
C LYS A 182 3.53 -10.57 -5.62
N SER A 183 3.75 -11.47 -4.67
CA SER A 183 2.68 -12.18 -3.97
C SER A 183 1.82 -11.29 -3.08
N MET A 184 2.28 -10.08 -2.73
CA MET A 184 1.55 -9.09 -1.92
C MET A 184 0.84 -8.02 -2.77
N GLU A 185 1.05 -8.00 -4.09
CA GLU A 185 0.33 -7.11 -5.00
C GLU A 185 -1.18 -7.44 -4.98
N ALA A 186 -2.00 -6.39 -5.08
CA ALA A 186 -3.45 -6.48 -5.06
C ALA A 186 -4.06 -6.17 -6.44
N ILE A 187 -5.28 -6.65 -6.68
CA ILE A 187 -6.03 -6.31 -7.89
C ILE A 187 -6.62 -4.90 -7.80
N PHE A 188 -6.76 -4.25 -8.96
CA PHE A 188 -7.58 -3.06 -9.14
C PHE A 188 -8.24 -3.10 -10.53
N LEU A 189 -9.57 -3.05 -10.56
CA LEU A 189 -10.37 -2.91 -11.77
C LEU A 189 -11.38 -1.79 -11.55
N ALA A 190 -11.61 -0.99 -12.58
CA ALA A 190 -12.56 0.10 -12.53
C ALA A 190 -13.46 0.10 -13.77
N TYR A 191 -14.74 0.39 -13.56
CA TYR A 191 -15.75 0.40 -14.61
C TYR A 191 -16.81 1.47 -14.32
N GLY A 192 -17.18 2.27 -15.32
CA GLY A 192 -18.24 3.25 -15.17
C GLY A 192 -18.13 4.43 -16.13
N PRO A 193 -19.07 5.38 -16.07
CA PRO A 193 -19.10 6.53 -16.96
C PRO A 193 -17.89 7.45 -16.83
N SER A 194 -17.25 7.53 -15.66
CA SER A 194 -16.12 8.43 -15.42
C SER A 194 -14.77 7.83 -15.83
N PHE A 195 -14.66 6.50 -15.89
CA PHE A 195 -13.43 5.78 -16.24
C PHE A 195 -13.25 5.62 -17.75
N LYS A 196 -11.98 5.65 -18.20
CA LYS A 196 -11.63 5.25 -19.56
C LYS A 196 -11.93 3.76 -19.77
N GLU A 197 -12.31 3.42 -20.99
CA GLU A 197 -12.69 2.05 -21.35
C GLU A 197 -11.50 1.29 -21.92
N LYS A 198 -11.42 -0.02 -21.65
CA LYS A 198 -10.43 -0.94 -22.25
C LYS A 198 -8.99 -0.42 -22.14
N THR A 199 -8.65 0.12 -20.98
CA THR A 199 -7.35 0.73 -20.71
C THR A 199 -6.65 -0.06 -19.62
N GLU A 200 -5.45 -0.53 -19.92
CA GLU A 200 -4.49 -1.02 -18.93
C GLU A 200 -3.61 0.15 -18.50
N VAL A 201 -3.29 0.22 -17.21
CA VAL A 201 -2.48 1.29 -16.62
C VAL A 201 -1.33 0.68 -15.84
N ASP A 202 -0.26 1.46 -15.66
CA ASP A 202 0.85 1.05 -14.80
C ASP A 202 0.40 0.89 -13.35
N ALA A 203 1.17 0.10 -12.59
CA ALA A 203 0.91 -0.10 -11.17
C ALA A 203 0.96 1.23 -10.39
N PHE A 204 0.09 1.35 -9.39
CA PHE A 204 0.01 2.50 -8.49
C PHE A 204 -0.31 2.03 -7.07
N GLU A 205 -0.12 2.91 -6.09
CA GLU A 205 -0.33 2.58 -4.68
C GLU A 205 -1.78 2.82 -4.24
N ASN A 206 -2.30 1.98 -3.35
CA ASN A 206 -3.69 2.09 -2.88
C ASN A 206 -4.00 3.41 -2.15
N ILE A 207 -2.98 4.11 -1.63
CA ILE A 207 -3.12 5.44 -1.01
C ILE A 207 -3.66 6.49 -1.98
N GLU A 208 -3.52 6.28 -3.29
CA GLU A 208 -4.01 7.17 -4.35
C GLU A 208 -5.53 7.05 -4.57
N VAL A 209 -6.14 5.91 -4.17
CA VAL A 209 -7.55 5.59 -4.45
C VAL A 209 -8.51 6.55 -3.74
N TYR A 210 -8.13 7.09 -2.57
CA TYR A 210 -8.99 8.04 -1.85
C TYR A 210 -9.24 9.33 -2.65
N ASN A 211 -8.20 9.91 -3.25
CA ASN A 211 -8.34 11.10 -4.10
C ASN A 211 -9.18 10.79 -5.34
N LEU A 212 -8.96 9.63 -5.97
CA LEU A 212 -9.76 9.17 -7.10
C LEU A 212 -11.25 9.05 -6.72
N MET A 213 -11.60 8.48 -5.57
CA MET A 213 -12.98 8.41 -5.11
C MET A 213 -13.59 9.79 -4.86
N CYS A 214 -12.81 10.73 -4.31
CA CYS A 214 -13.26 12.12 -4.14
C CYS A 214 -13.55 12.79 -5.49
N ASP A 215 -12.70 12.57 -6.49
CA ASP A 215 -12.89 13.08 -7.85
C ASP A 215 -14.13 12.48 -8.52
N LEU A 216 -14.43 11.19 -8.30
CA LEU A 216 -15.63 10.54 -8.82
C LEU A 216 -16.92 11.06 -8.18
N LEU A 217 -16.86 11.46 -6.91
CA LEU A 217 -17.97 12.02 -6.13
C LEU A 217 -18.08 13.54 -6.25
N HIS A 218 -17.12 14.19 -6.93
CA HIS A 218 -17.01 15.65 -7.05
C HIS A 218 -16.93 16.36 -5.68
N ILE A 219 -16.20 15.78 -4.73
CA ILE A 219 -15.97 16.35 -3.40
C ILE A 219 -14.50 16.70 -3.18
N THR A 220 -14.24 17.62 -2.25
CA THR A 220 -12.88 17.99 -1.86
C THR A 220 -12.29 16.91 -0.95
N PRO A 221 -11.14 16.30 -1.30
CA PRO A 221 -10.47 15.34 -0.42
C PRO A 221 -9.95 16.01 0.86
N SER A 222 -10.01 15.30 1.98
CA SER A 222 -9.29 15.69 3.20
C SER A 222 -7.77 15.49 3.02
N PRO A 223 -6.91 16.14 3.84
CA PRO A 223 -5.47 15.92 3.79
C PRO A 223 -5.12 14.43 3.92
N ASN A 224 -4.36 13.92 2.95
CA ASN A 224 -3.98 12.51 2.85
C ASN A 224 -2.59 12.39 2.19
N ASN A 225 -2.08 11.16 2.06
CA ASN A 225 -0.74 10.90 1.52
C ASN A 225 -0.71 10.67 0.01
N GLY A 226 -1.85 10.54 -0.66
CA GLY A 226 -1.92 10.38 -2.10
C GLY A 226 -1.59 11.68 -2.84
N THR A 227 -1.01 11.56 -4.02
CA THR A 227 -0.69 12.68 -4.91
C THR A 227 -1.90 13.02 -5.78
N HIS A 228 -2.74 13.97 -5.35
CA HIS A 228 -3.98 14.31 -6.07
C HIS A 228 -3.70 14.72 -7.53
N GLY A 229 -4.29 13.97 -8.47
CA GLY A 229 -4.08 14.11 -9.91
C GLY A 229 -3.17 13.04 -10.54
N SER A 230 -2.45 12.24 -9.74
CA SER A 230 -1.62 11.12 -10.21
C SER A 230 -2.42 10.13 -11.07
N LEU A 231 -3.66 9.84 -10.66
CA LEU A 231 -4.57 8.91 -11.32
C LEU A 231 -5.50 9.56 -12.38
N ASN A 232 -5.26 10.81 -12.78
CA ASN A 232 -6.08 11.48 -13.81
C ASN A 232 -6.10 10.70 -15.14
N HIS A 233 -5.04 9.94 -15.42
CA HIS A 233 -4.96 9.13 -16.62
C HIS A 233 -5.99 7.97 -16.67
N LEU A 234 -6.63 7.61 -15.54
CA LEU A 234 -7.74 6.65 -15.48
C LEU A 234 -9.09 7.28 -15.88
N LEU A 235 -9.23 8.61 -15.76
CA LEU A 235 -10.50 9.31 -15.91
C LEU A 235 -10.71 9.84 -17.33
N LYS A 236 -11.94 9.76 -17.84
CA LYS A 236 -12.34 10.40 -19.11
C LYS A 236 -12.30 11.92 -18.99
N ASN A 237 -12.82 12.45 -17.88
CA ASN A 237 -12.86 13.88 -17.58
C ASN A 237 -12.36 14.08 -16.14
N PRO A 238 -11.08 14.44 -15.94
CA PRO A 238 -10.55 14.71 -14.60
C PRO A 238 -11.30 15.86 -13.91
N PHE A 239 -11.67 15.66 -12.65
CA PHE A 239 -12.32 16.69 -11.82
C PHE A 239 -11.30 17.73 -11.30
N TYR A 240 -10.10 17.26 -10.96
CA TYR A 240 -8.99 18.09 -10.48
C TYR A 240 -7.85 18.15 -11.50
N ASN A 241 -7.36 19.37 -11.76
CA ASN A 241 -6.18 19.60 -12.58
C ASN A 241 -5.01 20.03 -11.69
N PRO A 242 -4.00 19.16 -11.48
CA PRO A 242 -2.86 19.51 -10.64
C PRO A 242 -2.03 20.62 -11.27
N SER A 243 -1.43 21.45 -10.41
CA SER A 243 -0.41 22.44 -10.80
C SER A 243 0.87 22.18 -10.01
N TYR A 244 2.00 22.58 -10.56
CA TYR A 244 3.25 22.54 -9.81
C TYR A 244 3.16 23.35 -8.51
N ALA A 245 3.76 22.82 -7.44
CA ALA A 245 3.92 23.55 -6.19
C ALA A 245 4.75 24.81 -6.44
N LYS A 246 4.31 25.94 -5.91
CA LYS A 246 5.04 27.20 -6.05
C LYS A 246 6.33 27.15 -5.23
N GLU A 247 7.42 27.61 -5.82
CA GLU A 247 8.67 27.81 -5.08
C GLU A 247 8.43 28.86 -3.97
N HIS A 248 8.76 28.52 -2.73
CA HIS A 248 8.62 29.43 -1.59
C HIS A 248 9.85 30.30 -1.39
N SER A 249 11.01 29.90 -1.89
CA SER A 249 12.28 30.59 -1.69
C SER A 249 13.10 30.53 -2.95
N SER A 250 13.30 31.69 -3.59
CA SER A 250 14.13 31.79 -4.78
C SER A 250 15.61 31.64 -4.43
N PRO A 251 16.44 31.14 -5.36
CA PRO A 251 17.88 31.01 -5.14
C PRO A 251 18.54 32.35 -4.75
N SER A 252 19.42 32.33 -3.74
CA SER A 252 20.26 33.47 -3.43
C SER A 252 21.36 33.63 -4.48
N SER A 253 21.75 34.88 -4.76
CA SER A 253 22.96 35.15 -5.54
C SER A 253 24.20 34.94 -4.67
N CYS A 254 25.11 34.08 -5.09
CA CYS A 254 26.44 33.90 -4.50
C CYS A 254 27.51 34.32 -5.52
N PRO A 255 27.68 35.63 -5.78
CA PRO A 255 28.71 36.09 -6.71
C PRO A 255 30.10 35.76 -6.16
N VAL A 256 31.04 35.42 -7.04
CA VAL A 256 32.44 35.20 -6.65
C VAL A 256 33.02 36.53 -6.16
N SER A 257 33.23 36.64 -4.85
CA SER A 257 33.83 37.82 -4.23
C SER A 257 35.37 37.76 -4.24
N HIS A 258 35.95 36.57 -4.09
CA HIS A 258 37.39 36.34 -4.09
C HIS A 258 37.74 35.05 -4.83
N LEU A 259 38.88 35.05 -5.54
CA LEU A 259 39.43 33.86 -6.21
C LEU A 259 40.28 32.99 -5.26
N THR A 260 40.61 33.52 -4.10
CA THR A 260 41.35 32.82 -3.05
C THR A 260 40.41 32.61 -1.85
N PRO A 261 40.34 31.40 -1.27
CA PRO A 261 39.58 31.16 -0.05
C PRO A 261 40.05 32.11 1.06
N THR A 262 39.10 32.70 1.78
CA THR A 262 39.40 33.52 2.96
C THR A 262 39.79 32.68 4.18
N ASP A 263 39.46 31.38 4.16
CA ASP A 263 39.75 30.41 5.21
C ASP A 263 40.09 29.07 4.55
N GLU A 264 41.15 28.42 5.03
CA GLU A 264 41.60 27.11 4.55
C GLU A 264 40.81 25.94 5.18
N LEU A 265 40.01 26.21 6.23
CA LEU A 265 39.21 25.22 6.98
C LEU A 265 40.01 23.99 7.44
N GLY A 266 41.33 24.15 7.64
CA GLY A 266 42.25 23.07 7.99
C GLY A 266 42.44 22.01 6.89
N CYS A 267 42.09 22.33 5.64
CA CYS A 267 42.28 21.46 4.49
C CYS A 267 43.65 21.70 3.85
N THR A 268 44.38 20.63 3.55
CA THR A 268 45.65 20.69 2.82
C THR A 268 45.51 20.02 1.46
N CYS A 269 45.80 20.73 0.38
CA CYS A 269 45.88 20.15 -0.95
C CYS A 269 47.32 19.66 -1.19
N MET A 270 47.54 18.34 -1.21
CA MET A 270 48.84 17.78 -1.55
C MET A 270 49.05 17.85 -3.05
N GLN A 271 49.96 18.72 -3.51
CA GLN A 271 50.43 18.72 -4.88
C GLN A 271 51.34 17.50 -5.06
N ASN A 272 50.88 16.48 -5.80
CA ASN A 272 51.78 15.43 -6.30
C ASN A 272 52.70 16.08 -7.34
N GLU A 273 53.90 16.47 -6.92
CA GLU A 273 54.99 16.73 -7.84
C GLU A 273 55.40 15.39 -8.50
N SER A 274 55.40 15.36 -9.83
CA SER A 274 56.03 14.36 -10.72
C SER A 274 55.18 13.17 -11.21
N ILE A 275 54.39 13.37 -12.28
CA ILE A 275 54.34 12.35 -13.35
C ILE A 275 55.51 12.68 -14.28
N ILE A 276 56.65 12.01 -14.08
CA ILE A 276 57.67 11.91 -15.13
C ILE A 276 57.09 10.95 -16.17
N ILE A 277 56.71 11.49 -17.32
CA ILE A 277 56.52 10.68 -18.53
C ILE A 277 57.93 10.31 -19.00
N VAL A 278 58.30 9.03 -18.89
CA VAL A 278 59.43 8.45 -19.64
C VAL A 278 58.91 8.01 -21.00
#